data_AF-A0A7C4U7L3-F1
#
_entry.id   AF-A0A7C4U7L3-F1
#
_cell.length_a   1.000
_cell.length_b   1.000
_cell.length_c   1.000
_cell.angle_alpha   90.00
_cell.angle_beta   90.00
_cell.angle_gamma   90.00
#
_symmetry.space_group_name_H-M   'P 1'
#
loop_
_entity.id
_entity.type
_entity.pdbx_description
1 polymer ?
#
loop_
_entity_poly.entity_id
_entity_poly.type
_entity_poly.pdbx_seq_one_letter_code
_entity_poly.pdbx_strand_id
1 'polypeptide(L)'
;MIKIFFLLFSIVEVYFSPNGGCKDAIKRELRNAQKSIYIAMFVLSEDDLIEEIINAKKRRVDVKILLDWEGVEGGYTRETRLRKSGIDVRIAKKRENANMHNKFAVIDGKVVITGSYNWTRNAEELNDENLLIIKDEPEISKKFTDYFLKKFKEGSEGIIVGKYIDGNNKKEVRKHIGEYANIVGRVYKYNISKKGNLFIDFGKTKESLTFVMWKEGVDKLKEKGFDFERLKGARVKVYGRIIEHPKYGLEITTDDPDALIILE
;
A
#
# COMPACT_ATOMS: atom_id res chain seq x y z
N MET A 1 43.94 27.75 18.77
CA MET A 1 42.97 26.75 18.25
C MET A 1 41.57 27.30 18.42
N ILE A 2 40.87 27.61 17.33
CA ILE A 2 39.45 28.00 17.38
C ILE A 2 38.65 26.71 17.53
N LYS A 3 38.08 26.46 18.72
CA LYS A 3 37.07 25.42 18.90
C LYS A 3 35.76 25.95 18.32
N ILE A 4 35.41 25.51 17.11
CA ILE A 4 34.09 25.72 16.54
C ILE A 4 33.15 24.74 17.26
N PHE A 5 32.26 25.27 18.10
CA PHE A 5 31.15 24.51 18.66
C PHE A 5 29.96 24.59 17.69
N PHE A 6 29.55 23.46 17.14
CA PHE A 6 28.25 23.35 16.49
C PHE A 6 27.21 23.08 17.57
N LEU A 7 26.35 24.05 17.84
CA LEU A 7 25.10 23.81 18.58
C LEU A 7 24.17 23.03 17.64
N LEU A 8 24.03 21.73 17.89
CA LEU A 8 22.96 20.94 17.30
C LEU A 8 21.67 21.32 18.03
N PHE A 9 20.85 22.17 17.41
CA PHE A 9 19.47 22.37 17.85
C PHE A 9 18.63 21.27 17.24
N SER A 10 18.04 20.42 18.06
CA SER A 10 17.00 19.54 17.58
C SER A 10 15.75 20.34 17.26
N ILE A 11 15.22 20.12 16.07
CA ILE A 11 13.99 20.74 15.62
C ILE A 11 12.91 19.68 15.74
N VAL A 12 11.95 19.91 16.63
CA VAL A 12 10.75 19.10 16.77
C VAL A 12 9.57 19.96 16.36
N GLU A 13 8.92 19.57 15.27
CA GLU A 13 7.67 20.16 14.81
C GLU A 13 6.52 19.24 15.22
N VAL A 14 5.41 19.83 15.64
CA VAL A 14 4.18 19.11 16.00
C VAL A 14 3.03 19.62 15.15
N TYR A 15 2.23 18.69 14.67
CA TYR A 15 1.03 18.94 13.90
C TYR A 15 -0.12 18.09 14.46
N PHE A 16 -1.34 18.55 14.26
CA PHE A 16 -2.56 17.85 14.67
C PHE A 16 -3.53 17.79 13.51
N SER A 17 -4.35 16.75 13.45
CA SER A 17 -5.50 16.70 12.57
C SER A 17 -6.78 16.60 13.40
N PRO A 18 -7.93 17.07 12.87
CA PRO A 18 -8.09 17.68 11.55
C PRO A 18 -7.55 19.13 11.43
N ASN A 19 -7.34 19.60 10.20
CA ASN A 19 -7.00 20.99 9.82
C ASN A 19 -5.64 21.55 10.28
N GLY A 20 -4.73 20.77 10.86
CA GLY A 20 -3.41 21.26 11.28
C GLY A 20 -2.27 20.92 10.33
N GLY A 21 -2.53 20.48 9.10
CA GLY A 21 -1.50 20.42 8.05
C GLY A 21 -0.53 19.24 8.12
N CYS A 22 -0.92 18.13 8.78
CA CYS A 22 -0.13 16.91 8.86
C CYS A 22 0.29 16.40 7.47
N LYS A 23 -0.66 16.32 6.53
CA LYS A 23 -0.37 15.89 5.15
C LYS A 23 0.69 16.75 4.47
N ASP A 24 0.56 18.07 4.55
CA ASP A 24 1.49 18.99 3.87
C ASP A 24 2.88 18.95 4.49
N ALA A 25 2.98 18.81 5.81
CA ALA A 25 4.24 18.61 6.50
C ALA A 25 4.96 17.33 6.04
N ILE A 26 4.23 16.21 5.90
CA ILE A 26 4.79 14.96 5.37
C ILE A 26 5.24 15.14 3.91
N LYS A 27 4.41 15.75 3.04
CA LYS A 27 4.74 16.02 1.62
C LYS A 27 6.04 16.80 1.50
N ARG A 28 6.22 17.83 2.33
CA ARG A 28 7.45 18.65 2.37
C ARG A 28 8.68 17.79 2.61
N GLU A 29 8.66 16.92 3.62
CA GLU A 29 9.82 16.07 3.93
C GLU A 29 10.06 15.00 2.84
N LEU A 30 9.01 14.39 2.28
CA LEU A 30 9.13 13.43 1.18
C LEU A 30 9.73 14.07 -0.09
N ARG A 31 9.37 15.31 -0.39
CA ARG A 31 9.93 16.08 -1.53
C ARG A 31 11.42 16.39 -1.33
N ASN A 32 11.82 16.70 -0.11
CA ASN A 32 13.19 17.07 0.24
C ASN A 32 14.15 15.87 0.33
N ALA A 33 13.65 14.64 0.45
CA ALA A 33 14.45 13.43 0.52
C ALA A 33 15.43 13.28 -0.66
N GLN A 34 16.69 12.95 -0.36
CA GLN A 34 17.77 12.82 -1.35
C GLN A 34 18.40 11.43 -1.43
N LYS A 35 18.37 10.64 -0.35
CA LYS A 35 19.10 9.37 -0.23
C LYS A 35 18.17 8.19 0.04
N SER A 36 17.34 8.25 1.08
CA SER A 36 16.49 7.14 1.47
C SER A 36 15.18 7.57 2.12
N ILE A 37 14.13 6.78 1.93
CA ILE A 37 12.84 6.92 2.63
C ILE A 37 12.41 5.53 3.09
N TYR A 38 12.33 5.34 4.41
CA TYR A 38 11.95 4.08 5.03
C TYR A 38 10.65 4.26 5.80
N ILE A 39 9.57 3.63 5.37
CA ILE A 39 8.22 3.85 5.91
C ILE A 39 7.68 2.56 6.54
N ALA A 40 7.32 2.60 7.82
CA ALA A 40 6.52 1.57 8.45
C ALA A 40 5.11 2.11 8.73
N MET A 41 4.11 1.56 8.05
CA MET A 41 2.75 2.10 8.09
C MET A 41 1.69 1.03 8.27
N PHE A 42 0.78 1.26 9.22
CA PHE A 42 -0.40 0.43 9.42
C PHE A 42 -1.37 0.55 8.24
N VAL A 43 -1.79 1.78 7.90
CA VAL A 43 -2.61 2.06 6.71
C VAL A 43 -1.99 3.19 5.88
N LEU A 44 -1.74 2.92 4.60
CA LEU A 44 -1.18 3.88 3.63
C LEU A 44 -2.09 3.96 2.39
N SER A 45 -2.95 4.98 2.32
CA SER A 45 -3.91 5.14 1.23
C SER A 45 -4.16 6.56 0.74
N GLU A 46 -3.50 7.57 1.33
CA GLU A 46 -3.56 8.94 0.83
C GLU A 46 -2.81 9.08 -0.51
N ASP A 47 -3.55 9.36 -1.58
CA ASP A 47 -3.02 9.37 -2.95
C ASP A 47 -1.93 10.42 -3.16
N ASP A 48 -2.05 11.60 -2.52
CA ASP A 48 -1.03 12.64 -2.56
C ASP A 48 0.30 12.17 -1.98
N LEU A 49 0.26 11.48 -0.84
CA LEU A 49 1.47 10.97 -0.17
C LEU A 49 2.10 9.84 -0.98
N ILE A 50 1.28 8.94 -1.53
CA ILE A 50 1.75 7.87 -2.41
C ILE A 50 2.44 8.42 -3.65
N GLU A 51 1.90 9.47 -4.26
CA GLU A 51 2.53 10.08 -5.43
C GLU A 51 3.88 10.72 -5.09
N GLU A 52 4.02 11.37 -3.93
CA GLU A 52 5.31 11.90 -3.48
C GLU A 52 6.36 10.79 -3.22
N ILE A 53 5.94 9.66 -2.66
CA ILE A 53 6.80 8.48 -2.46
C ILE A 53 7.26 7.92 -3.82
N ILE A 54 6.35 7.78 -4.78
CA ILE A 54 6.66 7.32 -6.14
C ILE A 54 7.61 8.30 -6.83
N ASN A 55 7.39 9.61 -6.68
CA ASN A 55 8.27 10.63 -7.24
C ASN A 55 9.66 10.60 -6.60
N ALA A 56 9.78 10.31 -5.30
CA ALA A 56 11.07 10.09 -4.67
C ALA A 56 11.81 8.89 -5.29
N LYS A 57 11.10 7.78 -5.53
CA LYS A 57 11.67 6.62 -6.24
C LYS A 57 12.14 6.98 -7.65
N LYS A 58 11.37 7.79 -8.40
CA LYS A 58 11.78 8.31 -9.74
C LYS A 58 13.05 9.18 -9.65
N ARG A 59 13.23 9.93 -8.55
CA ARG A 59 14.48 10.67 -8.23
C ARG A 59 15.63 9.76 -7.77
N ARG A 60 15.46 8.44 -7.82
CA ARG A 60 16.43 7.41 -7.39
C ARG A 60 16.75 7.40 -5.89
N VAL A 61 15.85 7.94 -5.07
CA VAL A 61 15.89 7.76 -3.62
C VAL A 61 15.63 6.29 -3.29
N ASP A 62 16.37 5.73 -2.33
CA ASP A 62 16.14 4.36 -1.85
C ASP A 62 14.88 4.30 -0.98
N VAL A 63 13.77 3.88 -1.59
CA VAL A 63 12.47 3.78 -0.93
C VAL A 63 12.19 2.33 -0.52
N LYS A 64 11.94 2.10 0.77
CA LYS A 64 11.51 0.83 1.35
C LYS A 64 10.27 1.03 2.21
N ILE A 65 9.29 0.13 2.09
CA ILE A 65 8.02 0.25 2.83
C ILE A 65 7.68 -1.07 3.52
N LEU A 66 7.44 -1.03 4.82
CA LEU A 66 6.87 -2.10 5.60
C LEU A 66 5.40 -1.80 5.90
N LEU A 67 4.50 -2.65 5.44
CA LEU A 67 3.06 -2.51 5.61
C LEU A 67 2.49 -3.55 6.57
N ASP A 68 1.43 -3.18 7.29
CA ASP A 68 0.70 -4.14 8.10
C ASP A 68 -0.10 -5.13 7.24
N TRP A 69 -0.18 -6.39 7.68
CA TRP A 69 -0.84 -7.46 6.95
C TRP A 69 -2.36 -7.28 6.86
N GLU A 70 -3.02 -6.78 7.91
CA GLU A 70 -4.47 -6.55 7.94
C GLU A 70 -4.82 -5.35 7.06
N GLY A 71 -4.01 -4.30 7.10
CA GLY A 71 -4.12 -3.15 6.20
C GLY A 71 -4.09 -3.55 4.72
N VAL A 72 -3.22 -4.49 4.35
CA VAL A 72 -3.12 -5.00 2.97
C VAL A 72 -4.25 -5.99 2.65
N GLU A 73 -4.54 -6.98 3.51
CA GLU A 73 -5.61 -7.97 3.27
C GLU A 73 -7.00 -7.33 3.19
N GLY A 74 -7.25 -6.30 3.99
CA GLY A 74 -8.50 -5.55 3.98
C GLY A 74 -8.63 -4.54 2.83
N GLY A 75 -7.61 -4.37 1.99
CA GLY A 75 -7.61 -3.38 0.91
C GLY A 75 -7.54 -1.92 1.39
N TYR A 76 -7.18 -1.69 2.65
CA TYR A 76 -7.09 -0.36 3.24
C TYR A 76 -5.81 0.39 2.81
N THR A 77 -4.80 -0.36 2.35
CA THR A 77 -3.52 0.18 1.89
C THR A 77 -3.34 -0.02 0.38
N ARG A 78 -2.76 0.98 -0.30
CA ARG A 78 -2.52 1.00 -1.76
C ARG A 78 -1.26 0.26 -2.17
N GLU A 79 -1.19 -0.99 -1.75
CA GLU A 79 0.03 -1.78 -1.80
C GLU A 79 0.42 -2.16 -3.25
N THR A 80 -0.55 -2.46 -4.12
CA THR A 80 -0.25 -2.86 -5.51
C THR A 80 0.35 -1.70 -6.29
N ARG A 81 -0.21 -0.50 -6.12
CA ARG A 81 0.29 0.73 -6.78
C ARG A 81 1.74 1.01 -6.40
N LEU A 82 2.10 0.87 -5.12
CA LEU A 82 3.47 1.07 -4.64
C LEU A 82 4.43 0.05 -5.26
N ARG A 83 4.07 -1.25 -5.24
CA ARG A 83 4.89 -2.32 -5.84
C ARG A 83 5.13 -2.12 -7.33
N LYS A 84 4.08 -1.82 -8.10
CA LYS A 84 4.19 -1.61 -9.56
C LYS A 84 5.05 -0.41 -9.92
N SER A 85 5.23 0.53 -9.00
CA SER A 85 6.15 1.66 -9.14
C SER A 85 7.63 1.29 -8.87
N GLY A 86 7.94 0.01 -8.66
CA GLY A 86 9.30 -0.49 -8.43
C GLY A 86 9.83 -0.25 -7.01
N ILE A 87 8.94 0.03 -6.05
CA ILE A 87 9.29 0.21 -4.64
C ILE A 87 9.39 -1.17 -3.96
N ASP A 88 10.40 -1.38 -3.11
CA ASP A 88 10.54 -2.60 -2.31
C ASP A 88 9.56 -2.52 -1.13
N VAL A 89 8.46 -3.25 -1.27
CA VAL A 89 7.40 -3.31 -0.26
C VAL A 89 7.43 -4.68 0.41
N ARG A 90 7.39 -4.67 1.74
CA ARG A 90 7.32 -5.87 2.58
C ARG A 90 6.04 -5.83 3.40
N ILE A 91 5.44 -6.99 3.59
CA ILE A 91 4.30 -7.16 4.49
C ILE A 91 4.83 -7.69 5.83
N ALA A 92 4.50 -7.00 6.91
CA ALA A 92 4.88 -7.41 8.25
C ALA A 92 4.34 -8.80 8.56
N LYS A 93 5.14 -9.62 9.26
CA LYS A 93 4.75 -10.98 9.63
C LYS A 93 3.41 -10.97 10.36
N LYS A 94 2.44 -11.71 9.81
CA LYS A 94 1.13 -11.93 10.42
C LYS A 94 1.31 -12.58 11.79
N ARG A 95 0.68 -12.00 12.80
CA ARG A 95 0.65 -12.51 14.18
C ARG A 95 -0.80 -12.60 14.61
N GLU A 96 -1.14 -13.70 15.25
CA GLU A 96 -2.49 -13.90 15.75
C GLU A 96 -2.84 -12.81 16.76
N ASN A 97 -3.98 -12.16 16.58
CA ASN A 97 -4.47 -11.07 17.43
C ASN A 97 -3.48 -9.90 17.61
N ALA A 98 -2.56 -9.67 16.66
CA ALA A 98 -1.58 -8.60 16.77
C ALA A 98 -1.20 -7.98 15.42
N ASN A 99 -1.06 -6.65 15.42
CA ASN A 99 -0.77 -5.86 14.23
C ASN A 99 0.63 -5.22 14.32
N MET A 100 1.18 -4.84 13.17
CA MET A 100 2.25 -3.86 13.06
C MET A 100 1.60 -2.48 13.06
N HIS A 101 1.36 -1.92 14.24
CA HIS A 101 0.58 -0.69 14.40
C HIS A 101 1.42 0.60 14.28
N ASN A 102 2.60 0.55 13.68
CA ASN A 102 3.46 1.72 13.51
C ASN A 102 2.90 2.68 12.46
N LYS A 103 3.17 3.98 12.65
CA LYS A 103 3.00 5.02 11.63
C LYS A 103 4.21 5.93 11.68
N PHE A 104 5.31 5.49 11.07
CA PHE A 104 6.53 6.30 11.02
C PHE A 104 7.25 6.22 9.68
N ALA A 105 8.05 7.24 9.41
CA ALA A 105 9.01 7.25 8.33
C ALA A 105 10.36 7.78 8.80
N VAL A 106 11.44 7.25 8.24
CA VAL A 106 12.79 7.81 8.39
C VAL A 106 13.28 8.25 7.01
N ILE A 107 13.70 9.51 6.91
CA ILE A 107 14.16 10.13 5.66
C ILE A 107 15.63 10.51 5.82
N ASP A 108 16.45 10.04 4.89
CA ASP A 108 17.89 10.27 4.78
C ASP A 108 18.71 9.95 6.04
N GLY A 109 18.13 9.19 6.98
CA GLY A 109 18.71 8.96 8.30
C GLY A 109 18.77 10.23 9.16
N LYS A 110 18.00 11.27 8.86
CA LYS A 110 18.03 12.57 9.55
C LYS A 110 16.69 13.07 10.06
N VAL A 111 15.61 12.70 9.37
CA VAL A 111 14.25 13.12 9.72
C VAL A 111 13.45 11.89 10.12
N VAL A 112 12.83 11.94 11.29
CA VAL A 112 11.85 10.95 11.74
C VAL A 112 10.49 11.61 11.77
N ILE A 113 9.55 11.02 11.04
CA ILE A 113 8.12 11.36 11.10
C ILE A 113 7.45 10.27 11.89
N THR A 114 6.68 10.58 12.93
CA THR A 114 5.95 9.58 13.73
C THR A 114 4.71 10.19 14.38
N GLY A 115 3.80 9.37 14.91
CA GLY A 115 2.59 9.83 15.60
C GLY A 115 1.49 8.79 15.57
N SER A 116 0.25 9.23 15.78
CA SER A 116 -0.94 8.39 15.59
C SER A 116 -1.40 8.33 14.12
N TYR A 117 -1.02 9.36 13.36
CA TYR A 117 -1.50 9.64 12.01
C TYR A 117 -1.19 8.51 11.01
N ASN A 118 -2.20 7.72 10.65
CA ASN A 118 -2.11 6.84 9.47
C ASN A 118 -2.08 7.71 8.21
N TRP A 119 -1.35 7.30 7.17
CA TRP A 119 -1.23 8.11 5.95
C TRP A 119 -2.45 7.90 5.05
N THR A 120 -3.58 8.46 5.49
CA THR A 120 -4.92 8.26 4.94
C THR A 120 -5.69 9.57 4.95
N ARG A 121 -6.67 9.71 4.04
CA ARG A 121 -7.55 10.87 3.99
C ARG A 121 -8.33 11.10 5.30
N ASN A 122 -8.82 10.02 5.92
CA ASN A 122 -9.58 10.13 7.17
C ASN A 122 -8.72 10.66 8.32
N ALA A 123 -7.43 10.29 8.37
CA ALA A 123 -6.51 10.83 9.36
C ALA A 123 -6.32 12.35 9.20
N GLU A 124 -6.35 12.87 7.96
CA GLU A 124 -6.27 14.32 7.72
C GLU A 124 -7.57 15.06 8.03
N GLU A 125 -8.70 14.53 7.57
CA GLU A 125 -9.95 15.29 7.47
C GLU A 125 -10.92 15.04 8.62
N LEU A 126 -10.84 13.87 9.28
CA LEU A 126 -11.91 13.39 10.18
C LEU A 126 -11.43 13.03 11.59
N ASN A 127 -10.28 12.37 11.71
CA ASN A 127 -9.80 11.86 13.00
C ASN A 127 -9.01 12.93 13.77
N ASP A 128 -9.09 12.86 15.10
CA ASP A 128 -8.14 13.53 15.99
C ASP A 128 -6.80 12.77 15.97
N GLU A 129 -5.78 13.37 15.36
CA GLU A 129 -4.47 12.74 15.19
C GLU A 129 -3.34 13.69 15.63
N ASN A 130 -2.20 13.13 16.01
CA ASN A 130 -0.95 13.87 16.20
C ASN A 130 0.13 13.37 15.25
N LEU A 131 1.01 14.29 14.87
CA LEU A 131 2.19 14.04 14.05
C LEU A 131 3.38 14.82 14.61
N LEU A 132 4.51 14.15 14.75
CA LEU A 132 5.80 14.74 15.09
C LEU A 132 6.75 14.59 13.91
N ILE A 133 7.47 15.67 13.61
CA ILE A 133 8.63 15.66 12.71
C ILE A 133 9.85 16.05 13.54
N ILE A 134 10.74 15.08 13.72
CA ILE A 134 11.96 15.21 14.52
C ILE A 134 13.14 15.27 13.56
N LYS A 135 13.91 16.35 13.61
CA LYS A 135 15.06 16.61 12.73
C LYS A 135 16.33 16.79 13.55
N ASP A 136 17.46 16.45 12.93
CA ASP A 136 18.81 16.62 13.49
C ASP A 136 19.02 15.93 14.84
N GLU A 137 18.35 14.77 15.00
CA GLU A 137 18.49 13.83 16.13
C GLU A 137 19.07 12.48 15.67
N PRO A 138 20.40 12.35 15.53
CA PRO A 138 21.03 11.15 14.96
C PRO A 138 20.69 9.87 15.74
N GLU A 139 20.65 9.93 17.08
CA GLU A 139 20.38 8.76 17.92
C GLU A 139 18.94 8.27 17.78
N ILE A 140 17.96 9.18 17.69
CA ILE A 140 16.55 8.83 17.48
C ILE A 140 16.40 8.23 16.07
N SER A 141 16.92 8.92 15.06
CA SER A 141 16.86 8.46 13.67
C SER A 141 17.51 7.09 13.49
N LYS A 142 18.66 6.85 14.13
CA LYS A 142 19.34 5.55 14.10
C LYS A 142 18.48 4.45 14.72
N LYS A 143 17.86 4.68 15.89
CA LYS A 143 17.00 3.68 16.53
C LYS A 143 15.79 3.30 15.67
N PHE A 144 15.12 4.29 15.05
CA PHE A 144 14.02 4.03 14.13
C PHE A 144 14.49 3.29 12.87
N THR A 145 15.64 3.68 12.32
CA THR A 145 16.23 3.02 11.15
C THR A 145 16.58 1.58 11.43
N ASP A 146 17.27 1.29 12.54
CA ASP A 146 17.67 -0.06 12.93
C ASP A 146 16.43 -0.96 13.17
N TYR A 147 15.42 -0.42 13.86
CA TYR A 147 14.14 -1.11 14.05
C TYR A 147 13.45 -1.40 12.71
N PHE A 148 13.37 -0.40 11.83
CA PHE A 148 12.78 -0.55 10.51
C PHE A 148 13.48 -1.65 9.72
N LEU A 149 14.80 -1.58 9.58
CA LEU A 149 15.57 -2.55 8.79
C LEU A 149 15.44 -3.97 9.33
N LYS A 150 15.42 -4.13 10.66
CA LYS A 150 15.14 -5.43 11.29
C LYS A 150 13.76 -5.96 10.88
N LYS A 151 12.70 -5.14 11.03
CA LYS A 151 11.33 -5.56 10.71
C LYS A 151 11.08 -5.75 9.22
N PHE A 152 11.72 -4.93 8.40
CA PHE A 152 11.68 -5.04 6.95
C PHE A 152 12.27 -6.37 6.48
N LYS A 153 13.42 -6.79 7.04
CA LYS A 153 14.04 -8.09 6.76
C LYS A 153 13.17 -9.29 7.20
N GLU A 154 12.41 -9.13 8.29
CA GLU A 154 11.45 -10.14 8.77
C GLU A 154 10.15 -10.20 7.93
N GLY A 155 9.88 -9.16 7.13
CA GLY A 155 8.67 -9.03 6.33
C GLY A 155 8.73 -9.87 5.05
N SER A 156 7.56 -10.33 4.59
CA SER A 156 7.44 -11.10 3.35
C SER A 156 7.36 -10.18 2.14
N GLU A 157 7.88 -10.65 0.99
CA GLU A 157 7.78 -9.91 -0.28
C GLU A 157 6.36 -9.88 -0.83
N GLY A 158 5.48 -10.81 -0.42
CA GLY A 158 4.32 -11.15 -1.23
C GLY A 158 4.82 -11.68 -2.57
N ILE A 159 5.07 -12.98 -2.66
CA ILE A 159 5.74 -13.58 -3.83
C ILE A 159 4.96 -13.23 -5.10
N ILE A 160 5.65 -12.77 -6.16
CA ILE A 160 5.02 -12.51 -7.46
C ILE A 160 5.10 -13.80 -8.28
N VAL A 161 3.96 -14.46 -8.45
CA VAL A 161 3.77 -15.57 -9.38
C VAL A 161 3.66 -15.03 -10.79
N GLY A 162 4.75 -15.14 -11.54
CA GLY A 162 4.81 -14.84 -12.98
C GLY A 162 4.07 -15.85 -13.87
N LYS A 163 3.38 -16.83 -13.29
CA LYS A 163 2.61 -17.83 -14.02
C LYS A 163 1.16 -17.37 -14.20
N TYR A 164 0.62 -17.63 -15.38
CA TYR A 164 -0.81 -17.52 -15.64
C TYR A 164 -1.52 -18.68 -14.94
N ILE A 165 -2.38 -18.38 -13.98
CA ILE A 165 -3.24 -19.37 -13.34
C ILE A 165 -4.63 -19.27 -13.96
N ASP A 166 -5.21 -20.41 -14.35
CA ASP A 166 -6.62 -20.47 -14.75
C ASP A 166 -7.50 -20.20 -13.51
N GLY A 167 -8.28 -19.13 -13.54
CA GLY A 167 -9.18 -18.75 -12.44
C GLY A 167 -10.22 -19.80 -12.09
N ASN A 168 -10.48 -20.76 -12.98
CA ASN A 168 -11.37 -21.90 -12.74
C ASN A 168 -10.67 -23.05 -11.99
N ASN A 169 -9.33 -23.09 -11.93
CA ASN A 169 -8.57 -24.12 -11.25
C ASN A 169 -8.28 -23.74 -9.79
N LYS A 170 -9.31 -23.86 -8.95
CA LYS A 170 -9.29 -23.47 -7.53
C LYS A 170 -8.17 -24.09 -6.69
N LYS A 171 -7.84 -25.38 -6.95
CA LYS A 171 -6.79 -26.09 -6.20
C LYS A 171 -5.43 -25.49 -6.48
N GLU A 172 -5.23 -24.98 -7.70
CA GLU A 172 -4.01 -24.29 -8.07
C GLU A 172 -3.97 -22.90 -7.45
N VAL A 173 -5.01 -22.08 -7.61
CA VAL A 173 -5.05 -20.71 -7.06
C VAL A 173 -4.80 -20.70 -5.54
N ARG A 174 -5.36 -21.67 -4.79
CA ARG A 174 -5.17 -21.75 -3.32
C ARG A 174 -3.73 -22.01 -2.88
N LYS A 175 -2.87 -22.59 -3.71
CA LYS A 175 -1.45 -22.79 -3.38
C LYS A 175 -0.69 -21.46 -3.30
N HIS A 176 -1.28 -20.41 -3.86
CA HIS A 176 -0.67 -19.09 -4.02
C HIS A 176 -1.31 -18.03 -3.12
N ILE A 177 -2.01 -18.44 -2.03
CA ILE A 177 -2.55 -17.47 -1.05
C ILE A 177 -1.41 -16.65 -0.45
N GLY A 178 -1.60 -15.32 -0.45
CA GLY A 178 -0.61 -14.35 -0.02
C GLY A 178 0.33 -13.88 -1.14
N GLU A 179 0.29 -14.52 -2.30
CA GLU A 179 1.11 -14.21 -3.47
C GLU A 179 0.35 -13.30 -4.46
N TYR A 180 1.11 -12.52 -5.24
CA TYR A 180 0.60 -11.76 -6.38
C TYR A 180 0.60 -12.65 -7.60
N ALA A 181 -0.49 -12.70 -8.37
CA ALA A 181 -0.57 -13.55 -9.55
C ALA A 181 -1.24 -12.86 -10.72
N ASN A 182 -0.93 -13.33 -11.93
CA ASN A 182 -1.73 -13.06 -13.12
C ASN A 182 -2.71 -14.20 -13.31
N ILE A 183 -4.00 -13.87 -13.39
CA ILE A 183 -5.07 -14.84 -13.59
C ILE A 183 -5.79 -14.53 -14.89
N VAL A 184 -6.07 -15.56 -15.67
CA VAL A 184 -6.90 -15.44 -16.88
C VAL A 184 -8.15 -16.26 -16.68
N GLY A 185 -9.30 -15.68 -17.03
CA GLY A 185 -10.59 -16.35 -16.89
C GLY A 185 -11.67 -15.68 -17.72
N ARG A 186 -12.76 -16.41 -17.95
CA ARG A 186 -13.97 -15.87 -18.57
C ARG A 186 -14.88 -15.30 -17.48
N VAL A 187 -15.34 -14.07 -17.65
CA VAL A 187 -16.24 -13.41 -16.70
C VAL A 187 -17.58 -14.14 -16.71
N TYR A 188 -17.99 -14.66 -15.55
CA TYR A 188 -19.32 -15.20 -15.36
C TYR A 188 -20.33 -14.08 -15.09
N LYS A 189 -20.00 -13.20 -14.15
CA LYS A 189 -20.74 -11.96 -13.89
C LYS A 189 -19.81 -10.92 -13.26
N TYR A 190 -20.20 -9.65 -13.36
CA TYR A 190 -19.55 -8.59 -12.61
C TYR A 190 -20.59 -7.70 -11.93
N ASN A 191 -20.15 -6.97 -10.91
CA ASN A 191 -20.95 -5.97 -10.20
C ASN A 191 -20.04 -4.89 -9.62
N ILE A 192 -20.50 -3.63 -9.62
CA ILE A 192 -19.89 -2.56 -8.83
C ILE A 192 -20.78 -2.33 -7.60
N SER A 193 -20.23 -2.52 -6.41
CA SER A 193 -20.97 -2.35 -5.15
C SER A 193 -21.35 -0.89 -4.90
N LYS A 194 -22.28 -0.65 -3.95
CA LYS A 194 -22.60 0.70 -3.47
C LYS A 194 -21.39 1.46 -2.92
N LYS A 195 -20.40 0.73 -2.39
CA LYS A 195 -19.12 1.32 -1.91
C LYS A 195 -18.14 1.60 -3.05
N GLY A 196 -18.47 1.23 -4.29
CA GLY A 196 -17.68 1.50 -5.49
C GLY A 196 -16.64 0.44 -5.87
N ASN A 197 -16.51 -0.64 -5.09
CA ASN A 197 -15.63 -1.76 -5.45
C ASN A 197 -16.23 -2.58 -6.60
N LEU A 198 -15.39 -3.00 -7.55
CA LEU A 198 -15.74 -3.90 -8.64
C LEU A 198 -15.47 -5.35 -8.23
N PHE A 199 -16.44 -6.21 -8.51
CA PHE A 199 -16.36 -7.65 -8.32
C PHE A 199 -16.55 -8.32 -9.69
N ILE A 200 -15.65 -9.23 -10.06
CA ILE A 200 -15.75 -10.08 -11.24
C ILE A 200 -15.69 -11.52 -10.76
N ASP A 201 -16.79 -12.24 -10.87
CA ASP A 201 -16.85 -13.66 -10.54
C ASP A 201 -16.47 -14.48 -11.78
N PHE A 202 -15.54 -15.41 -11.62
CA PHE A 202 -15.17 -16.34 -12.70
C PHE A 202 -16.07 -17.59 -12.75
N GLY A 203 -16.96 -17.79 -11.78
CA GLY A 203 -17.88 -18.92 -11.74
C GLY A 203 -19.14 -18.68 -10.91
N LYS A 204 -20.04 -19.67 -10.89
CA LYS A 204 -21.40 -19.52 -10.32
C LYS A 204 -21.46 -19.59 -8.80
N THR A 205 -20.53 -20.31 -8.19
CA THR A 205 -20.57 -20.69 -6.77
C THR A 205 -19.62 -19.84 -5.96
N LYS A 206 -19.85 -19.75 -4.63
CA LYS A 206 -18.93 -19.12 -3.67
C LYS A 206 -17.55 -19.78 -3.61
N GLU A 207 -17.37 -20.94 -4.23
CA GLU A 207 -16.07 -21.61 -4.34
C GLU A 207 -15.24 -21.12 -5.53
N SER A 208 -15.85 -20.32 -6.41
CA SER A 208 -15.18 -19.75 -7.59
C SER A 208 -14.32 -18.56 -7.15
N LEU A 209 -13.21 -18.35 -7.86
CA LEU A 209 -12.40 -17.15 -7.64
C LEU A 209 -13.21 -15.90 -7.99
N THR A 210 -13.08 -14.89 -7.13
CA THR A 210 -13.60 -13.54 -7.40
C THR A 210 -12.44 -12.57 -7.56
N PHE A 211 -12.38 -11.83 -8.66
CA PHE A 211 -11.53 -10.66 -8.74
C PHE A 211 -12.21 -9.47 -8.10
N VAL A 212 -11.47 -8.76 -7.25
CA VAL A 212 -11.95 -7.57 -6.54
C VAL A 212 -11.01 -6.42 -6.84
N MET A 213 -11.54 -5.36 -7.45
CA MET A 213 -10.85 -4.08 -7.56
C MET A 213 -11.46 -3.09 -6.57
N TRP A 214 -10.63 -2.53 -5.70
CA TRP A 214 -11.04 -1.52 -4.72
C TRP A 214 -11.49 -0.23 -5.42
N LYS A 215 -12.37 0.52 -4.75
CA LYS A 215 -13.05 1.71 -5.28
C LYS A 215 -12.10 2.65 -6.03
N GLU A 216 -10.91 2.88 -5.50
CA GLU A 216 -9.97 3.86 -6.06
C GLU A 216 -9.39 3.40 -7.40
N GLY A 217 -9.15 2.09 -7.57
CA GLY A 217 -8.82 1.53 -8.87
C GLY A 217 -9.99 1.66 -9.86
N VAL A 218 -11.22 1.44 -9.37
CA VAL A 218 -12.45 1.61 -10.17
C VAL A 218 -12.68 3.06 -10.58
N ASP A 219 -12.43 4.02 -9.69
CA ASP A 219 -12.55 5.45 -9.99
C ASP A 219 -11.55 5.85 -11.08
N LYS A 220 -10.30 5.38 -11.02
CA LYS A 220 -9.30 5.61 -12.07
C LYS A 220 -9.67 4.94 -13.40
N LEU A 221 -10.28 3.77 -13.39
CA LEU A 221 -10.83 3.16 -14.60
C LEU A 221 -11.92 4.04 -15.22
N LYS A 222 -12.81 4.62 -14.41
CA LYS A 222 -13.85 5.55 -14.89
C LYS A 222 -13.25 6.82 -15.48
N GLU A 223 -12.24 7.40 -14.84
CA GLU A 223 -11.50 8.56 -15.36
C GLU A 223 -10.85 8.26 -16.72
N LYS A 224 -10.37 7.03 -16.93
CA LYS A 224 -9.84 6.54 -18.21
C LYS A 224 -10.93 6.21 -19.24
N GLY A 225 -12.21 6.38 -18.92
CA GLY A 225 -13.32 6.05 -19.82
C GLY A 225 -13.53 4.55 -20.03
N PHE A 226 -13.17 3.70 -19.06
CA PHE A 226 -13.34 2.26 -19.17
C PHE A 226 -14.83 1.88 -19.22
N ASP A 227 -15.22 1.15 -20.26
CA ASP A 227 -16.57 0.62 -20.43
C ASP A 227 -16.71 -0.74 -19.74
N PHE A 228 -17.37 -0.76 -18.58
CA PHE A 228 -17.58 -1.98 -17.79
C PHE A 228 -18.56 -2.95 -18.44
N GLU A 229 -19.43 -2.52 -19.36
CA GLU A 229 -20.37 -3.42 -20.05
C GLU A 229 -19.64 -4.45 -20.90
N ARG A 230 -18.44 -4.11 -21.38
CA ARG A 230 -17.56 -5.02 -22.11
C ARG A 230 -17.07 -6.20 -21.27
N LEU A 231 -17.27 -6.21 -19.95
CA LEU A 231 -16.92 -7.35 -19.11
C LEU A 231 -17.90 -8.52 -19.26
N LYS A 232 -19.12 -8.30 -19.78
CA LYS A 232 -20.14 -9.38 -19.87
C LYS A 232 -19.67 -10.51 -20.77
N GLY A 233 -19.33 -11.66 -20.17
CA GLY A 233 -18.90 -12.86 -20.89
C GLY A 233 -17.49 -12.78 -21.51
N ALA A 234 -16.80 -11.65 -21.36
CA ALA A 234 -15.47 -11.44 -21.90
C ALA A 234 -14.43 -12.34 -21.23
N ARG A 235 -13.33 -12.59 -21.92
CA ARG A 235 -12.15 -13.17 -21.31
C ARG A 235 -11.24 -12.06 -20.84
N VAL A 236 -10.84 -12.12 -19.57
CA VAL A 236 -10.02 -11.08 -18.95
C VAL A 236 -8.73 -11.68 -18.38
N LYS A 237 -7.69 -10.86 -18.37
CA LYS A 237 -6.50 -11.03 -17.55
C LYS A 237 -6.61 -10.08 -16.37
N VAL A 238 -6.44 -10.60 -15.16
CA VAL A 238 -6.41 -9.84 -13.92
C VAL A 238 -5.09 -10.03 -13.18
N TYR A 239 -4.65 -9.01 -12.44
CA TYR A 239 -3.49 -9.07 -11.57
C TYR A 239 -3.85 -8.60 -10.16
N GLY A 240 -3.26 -9.21 -9.14
CA GLY A 240 -3.55 -8.85 -7.75
C GLY A 240 -3.04 -9.89 -6.76
N ARG A 241 -3.30 -9.64 -5.48
CA ARG A 241 -2.94 -10.54 -4.38
C ARG A 241 -4.04 -11.56 -4.16
N ILE A 242 -3.69 -12.84 -4.11
CA ILE A 242 -4.62 -13.91 -3.78
C ILE A 242 -4.81 -13.94 -2.26
N ILE A 243 -6.06 -13.90 -1.81
CA ILE A 243 -6.45 -13.99 -0.39
C ILE A 243 -7.60 -14.99 -0.22
N GLU A 244 -7.76 -15.52 0.98
CA GLU A 244 -8.97 -16.27 1.36
C GLU A 244 -9.76 -15.41 2.35
N HIS A 245 -10.79 -14.73 1.86
CA HIS A 245 -11.65 -13.87 2.68
C HIS A 245 -12.60 -14.73 3.52
N PRO A 246 -12.66 -14.55 4.86
CA PRO A 246 -13.44 -15.44 5.75
C PRO A 246 -14.91 -15.58 5.38
N LYS A 247 -15.50 -14.52 4.81
CA LYS A 247 -16.93 -14.47 4.43
C LYS A 247 -17.20 -14.76 2.95
N TYR A 248 -16.24 -14.49 2.06
CA TYR A 248 -16.47 -14.42 0.62
C TYR A 248 -15.70 -15.50 -0.16
N GLY A 249 -14.75 -16.17 0.48
CA GLY A 249 -13.97 -17.25 -0.12
C GLY A 249 -12.71 -16.73 -0.81
N LEU A 250 -12.33 -17.40 -1.89
CA LEU A 250 -11.08 -17.14 -2.59
C LEU A 250 -11.20 -15.90 -3.48
N GLU A 251 -10.35 -14.91 -3.23
CA GLU A 251 -10.33 -13.63 -3.95
C GLU A 251 -8.95 -13.34 -4.52
N ILE A 252 -8.91 -12.59 -5.62
CA ILE A 252 -7.73 -11.88 -6.10
C ILE A 252 -8.02 -10.39 -6.04
N THR A 253 -7.29 -9.66 -5.21
CA THR A 253 -7.59 -8.27 -4.86
C THR A 253 -6.55 -7.31 -5.40
N THR A 254 -6.97 -6.12 -5.82
CA THR A 254 -6.05 -5.06 -6.27
C THR A 254 -6.67 -3.67 -6.16
N ASP A 255 -5.82 -2.66 -6.04
CA ASP A 255 -6.15 -1.24 -6.16
C ASP A 255 -5.65 -0.63 -7.49
N ASP A 256 -5.04 -1.42 -8.36
CA ASP A 256 -4.43 -0.94 -9.60
C ASP A 256 -5.42 -1.01 -10.79
N PRO A 257 -5.75 0.13 -11.44
CA PRO A 257 -6.63 0.13 -12.61
C PRO A 257 -6.05 -0.66 -13.79
N ASP A 258 -4.73 -0.72 -13.94
CA ASP A 258 -4.07 -1.40 -15.07
C ASP A 258 -3.93 -2.92 -14.85
N ALA A 259 -4.48 -3.42 -13.74
CA ALA A 259 -4.51 -4.83 -13.43
C ALA A 259 -5.61 -5.60 -14.17
N LEU A 260 -6.62 -4.92 -14.74
CA LEU A 260 -7.71 -5.54 -15.48
C LEU A 260 -7.57 -5.28 -16.98
N ILE A 261 -7.40 -6.35 -17.76
CA ILE A 261 -7.25 -6.29 -19.22
C ILE A 261 -8.30 -7.21 -19.87
N ILE A 262 -9.12 -6.66 -20.76
CA ILE A 262 -10.02 -7.45 -21.62
C ILE A 262 -9.20 -8.00 -22.79
N LEU A 263 -9.24 -9.31 -23.00
CA LEU A 263 -8.48 -10.01 -24.04
C LEU A 263 -9.32 -10.24 -25.31
N GLU A 264 -10.57 -10.67 -25.13
CA GLU A 264 -11.54 -11.02 -26.18
C GLU A 264 -12.97 -10.95 -25.65
#